data_AF-A0A3M1IL62-F1
#
_entry.id   AF-A0A3M1IL62-F1
#
_cell.length_a   1.000
_cell.length_b   1.000
_cell.length_c   1.000
_cell.angle_alpha   90.00
_cell.angle_beta   90.00
_cell.angle_gamma   90.00
#
_symmetry.space_group_name_H-M   'P 1'
#
loop_
_entity.id
_entity.type
_entity.pdbx_description
1 polymer ?
#
loop_
_entity_poly.entity_id
_entity_poly.type
_entity_poly.pdbx_seq_one_letter_code
_entity_poly.pdbx_strand_id
1 'polypeptide(L)'
;VSAPLEATAKLVSKDGVHEITELAGTSGDNRFSGKVRVDLSGERPGLVLDVGAKTASLGFLLEPLVAWSGKAEGVPAPVRGVTRSGSYWPDRPMNAALLKAFDGRLKLSAGTLWMTGGLALNKGALEAEIADGALIISRLEGALRGGRMNAEATLSALGSGIQLAASVQAKGLRLRELIRAPGGGDIVRGTAALDLNVKGSGLSPHGLAASLNGSGILKLGAGRIRHLFAGSAREAAVALTKDGQGEAPDEARLKAVVRGYLDGGDFVFPDVSVPIEIRNGVARVENAELKSSAGIARVSAYLELSSLKLDSEWTLIPAGMPAGKAPSVTLVFAGSMERLGAITPELDAQALRQYVTLRRMERDVERLEKLEVPKP
;
A
#
# COMPACT_ATOMS: atom_id res chain seq x y z
N VAL A 1 -13.12 22.90 11.82
CA VAL A 1 -14.51 23.39 11.99
C VAL A 1 -15.08 22.65 13.17
N SER A 2 -15.42 23.34 14.25
CA SER A 2 -16.12 22.76 15.41
C SER A 2 -17.56 22.51 15.00
N ALA A 3 -17.96 21.25 14.82
CA ALA A 3 -19.37 20.90 14.65
C ALA A 3 -20.07 20.99 16.02
N PRO A 4 -21.34 21.44 16.09
CA PRO A 4 -22.09 21.42 17.34
C PRO A 4 -22.17 19.98 17.86
N LEU A 5 -21.92 19.81 19.16
CA LEU A 5 -22.01 18.55 19.88
C LEU A 5 -23.21 18.62 20.81
N GLU A 6 -24.17 17.73 20.60
CA GLU A 6 -25.33 17.55 21.49
C GLU A 6 -25.32 16.12 22.01
N ALA A 7 -25.50 15.94 23.31
CA ALA A 7 -25.55 14.60 23.91
C ALA A 7 -26.49 14.56 25.11
N THR A 8 -27.17 13.44 25.26
CA THR A 8 -27.91 13.05 26.47
C THR A 8 -27.20 11.86 27.12
N ALA A 9 -27.13 11.89 28.45
CA ALA A 9 -26.44 10.86 29.22
C ALA A 9 -27.20 10.54 30.50
N LYS A 10 -27.29 9.25 30.84
CA LYS A 10 -27.75 8.79 32.15
C LYS A 10 -26.56 8.38 33.01
N LEU A 11 -26.20 9.24 33.96
CA LEU A 11 -25.05 9.07 34.84
C LEU A 11 -25.45 8.45 36.17
N VAL A 12 -24.72 7.42 36.57
CA VAL A 12 -24.71 6.85 37.92
C VAL A 12 -23.32 7.05 38.48
N SER A 13 -23.20 7.53 39.73
CA SER A 13 -21.91 7.75 40.37
C SER A 13 -21.95 7.21 41.79
N LYS A 14 -20.98 6.38 42.14
CA LYS A 14 -20.88 5.76 43.46
C LYS A 14 -19.42 5.39 43.76
N ASP A 15 -18.91 5.78 44.92
CA ASP A 15 -17.60 5.34 45.45
C ASP A 15 -16.42 5.51 44.46
N GLY A 16 -16.35 6.65 43.75
CA GLY A 16 -15.30 6.92 42.75
C GLY A 16 -15.49 6.21 41.41
N VAL A 17 -16.58 5.45 41.25
CA VAL A 17 -17.00 4.82 39.99
C VAL A 17 -18.10 5.67 39.35
N HIS A 18 -17.90 6.04 38.09
CA HIS A 18 -18.84 6.81 37.29
C HIS A 18 -19.26 6.01 36.06
N GLU A 19 -20.56 5.74 35.93
CA GLU A 19 -21.15 4.99 34.82
C GLU A 19 -22.15 5.83 34.04
N ILE A 20 -21.88 6.00 32.75
CA ILE A 20 -22.86 6.43 31.77
C ILE A 20 -23.49 5.17 31.19
N THR A 21 -24.69 4.85 31.66
CA THR A 21 -25.43 3.63 31.28
C THR A 21 -26.15 3.76 29.93
N GLU A 22 -26.45 4.99 29.54
CA GLU A 22 -27.07 5.36 28.28
C GLU A 22 -26.44 6.67 27.82
N LEU A 23 -25.64 6.62 26.76
CA LEU A 23 -25.13 7.78 26.03
C LEU A 23 -25.78 7.81 24.65
N ALA A 24 -26.30 8.96 24.23
CA ALA A 24 -26.74 9.19 22.86
C ALA A 24 -26.45 10.64 22.47
N GLY A 25 -26.04 10.89 21.23
CA GLY A 25 -25.73 12.24 20.79
C GLY A 25 -25.39 12.37 19.32
N THR A 26 -25.10 13.60 18.93
CA THR A 26 -24.71 14.02 17.59
C THR A 26 -23.51 14.96 17.65
N SER A 27 -22.58 14.78 16.72
CA SER A 27 -21.52 15.75 16.43
C SER A 27 -21.63 16.11 14.95
N GLY A 28 -22.28 17.24 14.65
CA GLY A 28 -22.81 17.49 13.31
C GLY A 28 -23.71 16.33 12.85
N ASP A 29 -23.44 15.77 11.67
CA ASP A 29 -24.19 14.63 11.11
C ASP A 29 -23.78 13.26 11.66
N ASN A 30 -22.78 13.22 12.56
CA ASN A 30 -22.29 11.98 13.15
C ASN A 30 -23.08 11.64 14.41
N ARG A 31 -24.02 10.70 14.30
CA ARG A 31 -24.72 10.16 15.47
C ARG A 31 -23.86 9.13 16.18
N PHE A 32 -23.88 9.17 17.50
CA PHE A 32 -23.21 8.19 18.35
C PHE A 32 -24.07 7.80 19.54
N SER A 33 -23.79 6.63 20.09
CA SER A 33 -24.43 6.10 21.29
C SER A 33 -23.50 5.13 21.98
N GLY A 34 -23.71 4.85 23.26
CA GLY A 34 -22.89 3.87 23.95
C GLY A 34 -23.04 3.85 25.45
N LYS A 35 -22.06 3.23 26.08
CA LYS A 35 -21.88 3.13 27.53
C LYS A 35 -20.44 3.45 27.88
N VAL A 36 -20.26 4.10 29.01
CA VAL A 36 -18.93 4.45 29.52
C VAL A 36 -18.90 4.13 31.00
N ARG A 37 -17.85 3.46 31.46
CA ARG A 37 -17.55 3.30 32.88
C ARG A 37 -16.15 3.84 33.14
N VAL A 38 -16.04 4.73 34.11
CA VAL A 38 -14.78 5.25 34.62
C VAL A 38 -14.67 4.84 36.08
N ASP A 39 -13.58 4.18 36.44
CA ASP A 39 -13.28 3.74 37.79
C ASP A 39 -12.05 4.49 38.29
N LEU A 40 -12.25 5.43 39.20
CA LEU A 40 -11.18 6.25 39.78
C LEU A 40 -10.82 5.79 41.20
N SER A 41 -11.32 4.63 41.64
CA SER A 41 -11.17 4.14 43.02
C SER A 41 -9.83 3.45 43.28
N GLY A 42 -9.16 2.95 42.23
CA GLY A 42 -7.87 2.27 42.31
C GLY A 42 -6.65 3.17 42.09
N GLU A 43 -5.44 2.61 42.24
CA GLU A 43 -4.18 3.32 41.97
C GLU A 43 -4.05 3.77 40.51
N ARG A 44 -4.64 3.01 39.58
CA ARG A 44 -4.78 3.37 38.17
C ARG A 44 -6.25 3.54 37.82
N PRO A 45 -6.61 4.62 37.10
CA PRO A 45 -7.95 4.75 36.53
C PRO A 45 -8.27 3.58 35.61
N GLY A 46 -9.47 3.01 35.75
CA GLY A 46 -10.04 2.03 34.84
C GLY A 46 -11.05 2.67 33.90
N LEU A 47 -10.98 2.39 32.60
CA LEU A 47 -11.90 2.94 31.60
C LEU A 47 -12.51 1.86 30.72
N VAL A 48 -13.82 1.71 30.69
CA VAL A 48 -14.51 0.77 29.79
C VAL A 48 -15.48 1.55 28.90
N LEU A 49 -15.32 1.44 27.58
CA LEU A 49 -16.20 2.05 26.60
C LEU A 49 -16.80 1.00 25.66
N ASP A 50 -18.10 1.07 25.45
CA ASP A 50 -18.81 0.37 24.37
C ASP A 50 -19.58 1.42 23.56
N VAL A 51 -19.09 1.74 22.37
CA VAL A 51 -19.56 2.89 21.58
C VAL A 51 -19.92 2.47 20.17
N GLY A 52 -21.09 2.91 19.71
CA GLY A 52 -21.53 2.86 18.33
C GLY A 52 -21.56 4.26 17.71
N ALA A 53 -21.07 4.42 16.48
CA ALA A 53 -21.13 5.69 15.77
C ALA A 53 -21.44 5.52 14.27
N LYS A 54 -21.98 6.56 13.62
CA LYS A 54 -22.10 6.58 12.15
C LYS A 54 -20.71 6.60 11.51
N THR A 55 -19.82 7.44 12.01
CA THR A 55 -18.41 7.53 11.61
C THR A 55 -17.48 7.60 12.81
N ALA A 56 -16.29 7.02 12.67
CA ALA A 56 -15.20 7.14 13.63
C ALA A 56 -13.87 7.26 12.89
N SER A 57 -12.81 7.73 13.56
CA SER A 57 -11.47 7.87 12.98
C SER A 57 -10.43 7.26 13.90
N LEU A 58 -9.67 6.28 13.39
CA LEU A 58 -8.58 5.66 14.13
C LEU A 58 -7.45 6.66 14.41
N GLY A 59 -7.17 7.57 13.48
CA GLY A 59 -6.18 8.64 13.70
C GLY A 59 -6.58 9.59 14.83
N PHE A 60 -7.88 9.83 15.02
CA PHE A 60 -8.38 10.63 16.15
C PHE A 60 -8.30 9.85 17.47
N LEU A 61 -8.68 8.57 17.49
CA LEU A 61 -8.60 7.73 18.69
C LEU A 61 -7.17 7.57 19.21
N LEU A 62 -6.21 7.51 18.31
CA LEU A 62 -4.80 7.37 18.66
C LEU A 62 -4.12 8.72 18.96
N GLU A 63 -4.80 9.85 18.78
CA GLU A 63 -4.21 11.18 18.91
C GLU A 63 -3.44 11.42 20.22
N PRO A 64 -3.94 10.99 21.40
CA PRO A 64 -3.20 11.13 22.67
C PRO A 64 -1.87 10.35 22.71
N LEU A 65 -1.74 9.30 21.90
CA LEU A 65 -0.55 8.45 21.83
C LEU A 65 0.45 8.96 20.78
N VAL A 66 -0.03 9.49 19.65
CA VAL A 66 0.79 9.71 18.44
C VAL A 66 0.73 11.13 17.86
N ALA A 67 -0.06 12.02 18.44
CA ALA A 67 -0.08 13.46 18.13
C ALA A 67 -0.35 13.79 16.65
N TRP A 68 -1.16 12.99 15.96
CA TRP A 68 -1.41 13.12 14.52
C TRP A 68 -1.80 14.55 14.09
N SER A 69 -2.56 15.25 14.95
CA SER A 69 -3.05 16.60 14.70
C SER A 69 -2.03 17.71 15.03
N GLY A 70 -1.00 17.39 15.83
CA GLY A 70 -0.09 18.35 16.43
C GLY A 70 -0.68 19.24 17.51
N LYS A 71 -1.88 18.93 17.99
CA LYS A 71 -2.58 19.68 19.05
C LYS A 71 -2.71 18.89 20.36
N ALA A 72 -2.20 17.66 20.41
CA ALA A 72 -2.19 16.83 21.61
C ALA A 72 -1.40 17.51 22.75
N GLU A 73 -2.07 17.75 23.88
CA GLU A 73 -1.40 18.11 25.13
C GLU A 73 -0.60 16.90 25.66
N GLY A 74 0.55 17.15 26.29
CA GLY A 74 1.42 16.11 26.85
C GLY A 74 2.36 15.42 25.86
N VAL A 75 2.33 15.80 24.58
CA VAL A 75 3.30 15.33 23.58
C VAL A 75 4.56 16.21 23.62
N PRO A 76 5.77 15.63 23.68
CA PRO A 76 7.01 16.40 23.67
C PRO A 76 7.10 17.33 22.45
N ALA A 77 7.59 18.55 22.69
CA ALA A 77 7.72 19.57 21.64
C ALA A 77 8.53 19.05 20.43
N PRO A 78 8.17 19.43 19.19
CA PRO A 78 8.93 19.04 18.01
C PRO A 78 10.38 19.52 18.11
N VAL A 79 11.33 18.59 17.93
CA VAL A 79 12.76 18.88 17.92
C VAL A 79 13.19 19.42 16.56
N ARG A 80 13.69 20.66 16.54
CA ARG A 80 14.14 21.36 15.34
C ARG A 80 15.25 20.56 14.63
N GLY A 81 15.07 20.29 13.34
CA GLY A 81 16.02 19.49 12.53
C GLY A 81 15.77 17.98 12.53
N VAL A 82 14.92 17.47 13.41
CA VAL A 82 14.48 16.05 13.44
C VAL A 82 13.09 15.91 12.85
N THR A 83 12.16 16.82 13.20
CA THR A 83 10.77 16.72 12.77
C THR A 83 10.55 17.20 11.33
N ARG A 84 10.11 16.31 10.44
CA ARG A 84 9.74 16.64 9.05
C ARG A 84 8.27 17.07 8.94
N SER A 85 8.01 18.20 8.31
CA SER A 85 6.66 18.65 7.93
C SER A 85 6.22 18.05 6.59
N GLY A 86 4.98 17.58 6.49
CA GLY A 86 4.40 17.08 5.23
C GLY A 86 4.65 15.59 4.92
N SER A 87 5.19 14.82 5.88
CA SER A 87 5.33 13.36 5.76
C SER A 87 3.99 12.65 5.97
N TYR A 88 3.80 11.48 5.34
CA TYR A 88 2.60 10.65 5.51
C TYR A 88 2.41 10.24 6.97
N TRP A 89 3.51 9.89 7.64
CA TRP A 89 3.52 9.61 9.07
C TRP A 89 4.03 10.83 9.84
N PRO A 90 3.39 11.20 10.97
CA PRO A 90 3.91 12.22 11.86
C PRO A 90 5.31 11.85 12.33
N ASP A 91 6.21 12.82 12.27
CA ASP A 91 7.56 12.67 12.81
C ASP A 91 7.68 13.44 14.12
N ARG A 92 6.89 13.02 15.11
CA ARG A 92 6.87 13.57 16.48
C ARG A 92 6.95 12.45 17.51
N PRO A 93 7.53 12.71 18.71
CA PRO A 93 7.62 11.71 19.76
C PRO A 93 6.24 11.16 20.16
N MET A 94 6.15 9.83 20.34
CA MET A 94 4.96 9.16 20.84
C MET A 94 4.89 9.25 22.37
N ASN A 95 3.69 9.36 22.92
CA ASN A 95 3.48 9.42 24.36
C ASN A 95 3.36 8.02 24.98
N ALA A 96 4.47 7.29 25.06
CA ALA A 96 4.48 5.95 25.65
C ALA A 96 4.08 5.91 27.13
N ALA A 97 4.18 7.04 27.85
CA ALA A 97 3.76 7.15 29.24
C ALA A 97 2.24 6.96 29.41
N LEU A 98 1.45 7.32 28.40
CA LEU A 98 0.00 7.14 28.40
C LEU A 98 -0.41 5.68 28.61
N LEU A 99 0.37 4.73 28.09
CA LEU A 99 0.07 3.29 28.21
C LEU A 99 0.16 2.79 29.67
N LYS A 100 0.84 3.53 30.55
CA LYS A 100 0.98 3.21 31.97
C LYS A 100 0.07 4.07 32.86
N ALA A 101 -0.62 5.06 32.28
CA ALA A 101 -1.37 6.05 33.03
C ALA A 101 -2.76 5.55 33.45
N PHE A 102 -3.34 4.60 32.72
CA PHE A 102 -4.64 4.01 33.00
C PHE A 102 -4.75 2.63 32.36
N ASP A 103 -5.68 1.82 32.87
CA ASP A 103 -6.09 0.58 32.23
C ASP A 103 -7.43 0.83 31.53
N GLY A 104 -7.67 0.22 30.38
CA GLY A 104 -8.91 0.47 29.66
C GLY A 104 -9.29 -0.54 28.61
N ARG A 105 -10.58 -0.64 28.31
CA ARG A 105 -11.14 -1.48 27.26
C ARG A 105 -12.07 -0.67 26.38
N LEU A 106 -11.90 -0.81 25.08
CA LEU A 106 -12.71 -0.15 24.06
C LEU A 106 -13.33 -1.21 23.15
N LYS A 107 -14.65 -1.17 23.03
CA LYS A 107 -15.39 -1.77 21.94
C LYS A 107 -16.04 -0.65 21.13
N LEU A 108 -15.69 -0.57 19.85
CA LEU A 108 -16.19 0.45 18.94
C LEU A 108 -16.80 -0.22 17.70
N SER A 109 -18.00 0.19 17.34
CA SER A 109 -18.63 -0.13 16.05
C SER A 109 -18.93 1.16 15.28
N ALA A 110 -18.53 1.23 14.02
CA ALA A 110 -18.77 2.39 13.18
C ALA A 110 -19.34 2.01 11.81
N GLY A 111 -20.30 2.78 11.32
CA GLY A 111 -20.78 2.66 9.92
C GLY A 111 -19.62 2.84 8.93
N THR A 112 -18.75 3.82 9.19
CA THR A 112 -17.46 4.01 8.51
C THR A 112 -16.36 4.33 9.52
N LEU A 113 -15.33 3.49 9.59
CA LEU A 113 -14.12 3.73 10.38
C LEU A 113 -13.00 4.22 9.46
N TRP A 114 -12.64 5.49 9.58
CA TRP A 114 -11.57 6.12 8.82
C TRP A 114 -10.19 5.77 9.38
N MET A 115 -9.26 5.50 8.46
CA MET A 115 -7.84 5.28 8.72
C MET A 115 -7.01 6.37 8.02
N THR A 116 -5.70 6.34 8.19
CA THR A 116 -4.77 7.27 7.53
C THR A 116 -4.79 7.11 6.00
N GLY A 117 -4.41 8.15 5.24
CA GLY A 117 -4.31 8.10 3.77
C GLY A 117 -5.63 7.88 3.03
N GLY A 118 -6.77 8.27 3.61
CA GLY A 118 -8.08 8.15 2.96
C GLY A 118 -8.62 6.72 2.88
N LEU A 119 -8.00 5.77 3.59
CA LEU A 119 -8.54 4.43 3.77
C LEU A 119 -9.73 4.47 4.72
N ALA A 120 -10.72 3.62 4.45
CA ALA A 120 -11.93 3.53 5.26
C ALA A 120 -12.44 2.09 5.28
N LEU A 121 -12.85 1.64 6.46
CA LEU A 121 -13.55 0.39 6.67
C LEU A 121 -15.03 0.66 6.80
N ASN A 122 -15.83 0.09 5.92
CA ASN A 122 -17.28 0.12 6.04
C ASN A 122 -17.73 -0.98 7.01
N LYS A 123 -18.71 -0.68 7.88
CA LYS A 123 -19.10 -1.55 9.00
C LYS A 123 -17.89 -1.94 9.84
N GLY A 124 -17.11 -0.92 10.23
CA GLY A 124 -15.88 -1.09 10.98
C GLY A 124 -16.14 -1.51 12.42
N ALA A 125 -15.31 -2.41 12.94
CA ALA A 125 -15.30 -2.77 14.36
C ALA A 125 -13.86 -2.72 14.89
N LEU A 126 -13.71 -2.22 16.11
CA LEU A 126 -12.45 -2.15 16.85
C LEU A 126 -12.68 -2.67 18.28
N GLU A 127 -11.87 -3.64 18.69
CA GLU A 127 -11.75 -4.08 20.08
C GLU A 127 -10.28 -3.89 20.50
N ALA A 128 -10.09 -3.12 21.57
CA ALA A 128 -8.77 -2.78 22.07
C ALA A 128 -8.76 -2.71 23.61
N GLU A 129 -7.60 -2.97 24.19
CA GLU A 129 -7.35 -2.93 25.63
C GLU A 129 -6.01 -2.28 25.91
N ILE A 130 -5.94 -1.44 26.93
CA ILE A 130 -4.70 -0.99 27.55
C ILE A 130 -4.60 -1.71 28.89
N ALA A 131 -3.58 -2.53 29.03
CA ALA A 131 -3.26 -3.24 30.26
C ALA A 131 -1.74 -3.38 30.36
N ASP A 132 -1.20 -3.27 31.58
CA ASP A 132 0.20 -3.52 31.87
C ASP A 132 1.22 -2.73 31.01
N GLY A 133 0.89 -1.49 30.61
CA GLY A 133 1.79 -0.68 29.80
C GLY A 133 1.79 -1.00 28.30
N ALA A 134 0.81 -1.78 27.84
CA ALA A 134 0.64 -2.15 26.44
C ALA A 134 -0.79 -1.86 25.96
N LEU A 135 -0.90 -1.39 24.71
CA LEU A 135 -2.15 -1.32 23.95
C LEU A 135 -2.25 -2.56 23.06
N ILE A 136 -3.23 -3.39 23.32
CA ILE A 136 -3.56 -4.61 22.59
C ILE A 136 -4.80 -4.34 21.76
N ILE A 137 -4.69 -4.48 20.44
CA ILE A 137 -5.80 -4.46 19.49
C ILE A 137 -6.08 -5.91 19.12
N SER A 138 -7.07 -6.51 19.77
CA SER A 138 -7.48 -7.90 19.53
C SER A 138 -8.33 -8.05 18.28
N ARG A 139 -8.93 -6.96 17.79
CA ARG A 139 -9.72 -6.97 16.56
C ARG A 139 -9.82 -5.58 15.95
N LEU A 140 -9.39 -5.44 14.72
CA LEU A 140 -9.74 -4.33 13.83
C LEU A 140 -10.24 -4.91 12.52
N GLU A 141 -11.50 -4.69 12.16
CA GLU A 141 -12.06 -5.29 10.94
C GLU A 141 -13.10 -4.42 10.24
N GLY A 142 -13.37 -4.76 8.98
CA GLY A 142 -14.48 -4.20 8.21
C GLY A 142 -14.35 -4.47 6.72
N ALA A 143 -15.30 -3.95 5.94
CA ALA A 143 -15.26 -4.05 4.48
C ALA A 143 -14.31 -2.98 3.90
N LEU A 144 -13.38 -3.41 3.04
CA LEU A 144 -12.35 -2.57 2.44
C LEU A 144 -12.32 -2.82 0.92
N ARG A 145 -12.59 -1.78 0.12
CA ARG A 145 -12.42 -1.78 -1.36
C ARG A 145 -12.96 -3.04 -2.06
N GLY A 146 -14.20 -3.40 -1.74
CA GLY A 146 -14.92 -4.56 -2.28
C GLY A 146 -14.63 -5.90 -1.60
N GLY A 147 -13.66 -5.96 -0.70
CA GLY A 147 -13.32 -7.13 0.11
C GLY A 147 -13.51 -6.89 1.61
N ARG A 148 -12.81 -7.68 2.42
CA ARG A 148 -12.81 -7.58 3.89
C ARG A 148 -11.38 -7.54 4.41
N MET A 149 -11.17 -6.78 5.49
CA MET A 149 -9.90 -6.70 6.19
C MET A 149 -10.11 -7.06 7.67
N ASN A 150 -9.12 -7.73 8.25
CA ASN A 150 -8.96 -7.96 9.68
C ASN A 150 -7.50 -7.69 10.08
N ALA A 151 -7.29 -7.13 11.25
CA ALA A 151 -5.97 -6.83 11.78
C ALA A 151 -5.95 -6.96 13.31
N GLU A 152 -4.79 -7.33 13.82
CA GLU A 152 -4.46 -7.42 15.24
C GLU A 152 -3.11 -6.73 15.46
N ALA A 153 -2.94 -6.07 16.60
CA ALA A 153 -1.69 -5.39 16.91
C ALA A 153 -1.43 -5.30 18.41
N THR A 154 -0.17 -5.16 18.77
CA THR A 154 0.27 -4.85 20.13
C THR A 154 1.29 -3.73 20.07
N LEU A 155 1.06 -2.67 20.86
CA LEU A 155 1.96 -1.55 21.04
C LEU A 155 2.38 -1.52 22.51
N SER A 156 3.68 -1.66 22.78
CA SER A 156 4.22 -1.66 24.14
C SER A 156 5.29 -0.61 24.29
N ALA A 157 5.38 0.00 25.48
CA ALA A 157 6.44 0.95 25.77
C ALA A 157 7.83 0.29 25.68
N LEU A 158 8.78 0.93 24.97
CA LEU A 158 10.17 0.51 24.87
C LEU A 158 11.09 1.72 25.08
N GLY A 159 11.59 1.89 26.31
CA GLY A 159 12.32 3.10 26.70
C GLY A 159 11.44 4.35 26.53
N SER A 160 11.91 5.31 25.72
CA SER A 160 11.15 6.50 25.33
C SER A 160 10.31 6.34 24.06
N GLY A 161 10.31 5.14 23.46
CA GLY A 161 9.56 4.83 22.23
C GLY A 161 8.49 3.76 22.44
N ILE A 162 8.01 3.24 21.31
CA ILE A 162 7.04 2.15 21.26
C ILE A 162 7.60 1.03 20.38
N GLN A 163 7.38 -0.21 20.82
CA GLN A 163 7.51 -1.39 19.99
C GLN A 163 6.14 -1.83 19.48
N LEU A 164 6.06 -2.19 18.20
CA LEU A 164 4.87 -2.70 17.52
C LEU A 164 5.08 -4.14 17.10
N ALA A 165 4.07 -4.98 17.28
CA ALA A 165 3.85 -6.20 16.52
C ALA A 165 2.44 -6.16 15.91
N ALA A 166 2.28 -6.52 14.64
CA ALA A 166 0.98 -6.51 13.98
C ALA A 166 0.83 -7.62 12.95
N SER A 167 -0.39 -8.14 12.83
CA SER A 167 -0.82 -9.06 11.79
C SER A 167 -2.00 -8.45 11.05
N VAL A 168 -1.95 -8.46 9.72
CA VAL A 168 -2.98 -7.89 8.86
C VAL A 168 -3.35 -8.90 7.78
N GLN A 169 -4.64 -9.13 7.62
CA GLN A 169 -5.18 -9.90 6.50
C GLN A 169 -6.24 -9.08 5.77
N ALA A 170 -6.20 -9.12 4.45
CA ALA A 170 -7.25 -8.58 3.59
C ALA A 170 -7.55 -9.59 2.48
N LYS A 171 -8.83 -9.83 2.19
CA LYS A 171 -9.27 -10.83 1.22
C LYS A 171 -10.35 -10.27 0.31
N GLY A 172 -10.31 -10.64 -0.96
CA GLY A 172 -11.32 -10.23 -1.95
C GLY A 172 -11.30 -8.75 -2.31
N LEU A 173 -10.18 -8.06 -2.08
CA LEU A 173 -10.02 -6.66 -2.50
C LEU A 173 -10.16 -6.57 -4.02
N ARG A 174 -10.78 -5.51 -4.53
CA ARG A 174 -10.92 -5.31 -5.99
C ARG A 174 -9.84 -4.38 -6.49
N LEU A 175 -9.00 -4.85 -7.42
CA LEU A 175 -7.86 -4.08 -7.93
C LEU A 175 -8.28 -2.74 -8.56
N ARG A 176 -9.42 -2.69 -9.26
CA ARG A 176 -10.00 -1.46 -9.82
C ARG A 176 -10.40 -0.39 -8.79
N GLU A 177 -10.62 -0.80 -7.53
CA GLU A 177 -10.95 0.12 -6.44
C GLU A 177 -9.70 0.59 -5.69
N LEU A 178 -8.57 -0.12 -5.87
CA LEU A 178 -7.26 0.23 -5.31
C LEU A 178 -6.46 1.13 -6.26
N ILE A 179 -6.54 0.88 -7.58
CA ILE A 179 -5.77 1.59 -8.60
C ILE A 179 -6.76 2.21 -9.60
N ARG A 180 -6.81 3.54 -9.63
CA ARG A 180 -7.68 4.31 -10.53
C ARG A 180 -6.89 5.31 -11.35
N ALA A 181 -7.11 5.32 -12.66
CA ALA A 181 -6.52 6.34 -13.53
C ALA A 181 -7.07 7.74 -13.21
N PRO A 182 -6.26 8.79 -13.33
CA PRO A 182 -6.76 10.14 -13.54
C PRO A 182 -7.78 10.13 -14.68
N GLY A 183 -9.03 10.52 -14.40
CA GLY A 183 -10.12 10.50 -15.39
C GLY A 183 -11.07 9.30 -15.34
N GLY A 184 -10.90 8.37 -14.39
CA GLY A 184 -11.97 7.41 -14.02
C GLY A 184 -11.98 6.07 -14.79
N GLY A 185 -10.90 5.70 -15.47
CA GLY A 185 -10.74 4.40 -16.14
C GLY A 185 -10.11 3.30 -15.26
N ASP A 186 -10.50 2.04 -15.49
CA ASP A 186 -9.90 0.85 -14.86
C ASP A 186 -8.53 0.52 -15.48
N ILE A 187 -7.41 0.77 -14.82
CA ILE A 187 -6.09 0.33 -15.36
C ILE A 187 -5.93 -1.18 -15.17
N VAL A 188 -6.42 -1.71 -14.05
CA VAL A 188 -6.28 -3.10 -13.67
C VAL A 188 -7.60 -3.67 -13.16
N ARG A 189 -7.87 -4.93 -13.52
CA ARG A 189 -9.00 -5.73 -13.03
C ARG A 189 -8.48 -7.04 -12.44
N GLY A 190 -9.24 -7.57 -11.49
CA GLY A 190 -8.92 -8.76 -10.74
C GLY A 190 -9.17 -8.55 -9.24
N THR A 191 -8.88 -9.57 -8.46
CA THR A 191 -8.97 -9.52 -6.99
C THR A 191 -7.59 -9.59 -6.36
N ALA A 192 -7.45 -9.07 -5.15
CA ALA A 192 -6.25 -9.22 -4.34
C ALA A 192 -6.58 -9.72 -2.93
N ALA A 193 -5.63 -10.45 -2.36
CA ALA A 193 -5.58 -10.75 -0.94
C ALA A 193 -4.16 -10.48 -0.42
N LEU A 194 -4.06 -10.00 0.81
CA LEU A 194 -2.82 -9.70 1.50
C LEU A 194 -2.83 -10.43 2.83
N ASP A 195 -1.73 -11.08 3.17
CA ASP A 195 -1.41 -11.55 4.52
C ASP A 195 -0.05 -10.95 4.90
N LEU A 196 0.04 -10.30 6.05
CA LEU A 196 1.23 -9.56 6.44
C LEU A 196 1.45 -9.64 7.94
N ASN A 197 2.68 -9.97 8.35
CA ASN A 197 3.12 -9.93 9.73
C ASN A 197 4.33 -9.02 9.85
N VAL A 198 4.26 -8.02 10.73
CA VAL A 198 5.31 -7.02 10.92
C VAL A 198 5.62 -6.79 12.39
N LYS A 199 6.85 -6.39 12.65
CA LYS A 199 7.31 -5.87 13.94
C LYS A 199 8.27 -4.71 13.72
N GLY A 200 8.34 -3.78 14.66
CA GLY A 200 9.27 -2.66 14.60
C GLY A 200 9.27 -1.86 15.89
N SER A 201 10.09 -0.83 15.96
CA SER A 201 10.14 0.06 17.11
C SER A 201 10.59 1.46 16.71
N GLY A 202 9.99 2.49 17.29
CA GLY A 202 10.36 3.86 16.98
C GLY A 202 9.99 4.85 18.09
N LEU A 203 10.62 6.01 18.05
CA LEU A 203 10.27 7.15 18.89
C LEU A 203 9.10 7.96 18.31
N SER A 204 8.88 7.89 17.00
CA SER A 204 7.80 8.55 16.26
C SER A 204 7.06 7.55 15.34
N PRO A 205 5.84 7.83 14.87
CA PRO A 205 5.18 7.04 13.81
C PRO A 205 6.04 6.84 12.58
N HIS A 206 6.72 7.91 12.13
CA HIS A 206 7.65 7.83 11.00
C HIS A 206 8.83 6.90 11.29
N GLY A 207 9.48 7.03 12.45
CA GLY A 207 10.57 6.14 12.86
C GLY A 207 10.13 4.69 13.05
N LEU A 208 8.90 4.49 13.54
CA LEU A 208 8.29 3.17 13.66
C LEU A 208 8.11 2.54 12.27
N ALA A 209 7.51 3.26 11.32
CA ALA A 209 7.34 2.80 9.93
C ALA A 209 8.69 2.49 9.26
N ALA A 210 9.70 3.33 9.47
CA ALA A 210 11.06 3.17 8.93
C ALA A 210 11.84 1.98 9.55
N SER A 211 11.36 1.41 10.67
CA SER A 211 12.01 0.28 11.34
C SER A 211 11.29 -1.04 11.16
N LEU A 212 10.16 -1.05 10.43
CA LEU A 212 9.36 -2.26 10.27
C LEU A 212 10.17 -3.36 9.60
N ASN A 213 10.06 -4.56 10.14
CA ASN A 213 10.61 -5.80 9.62
C ASN A 213 9.51 -6.85 9.64
N GLY A 214 9.48 -7.74 8.65
CA GLY A 214 8.38 -8.70 8.54
C GLY A 214 8.35 -9.42 7.21
N SER A 215 7.25 -10.13 6.99
CA SER A 215 7.00 -10.85 5.75
C SER A 215 5.51 -10.98 5.51
N GLY A 216 5.14 -11.25 4.27
CA GLY A 216 3.77 -11.42 3.87
C GLY A 216 3.65 -12.11 2.53
N ILE A 217 2.41 -12.29 2.09
CA ILE A 217 2.07 -12.83 0.78
C ILE A 217 0.98 -11.97 0.17
N LEU A 218 1.24 -11.45 -1.02
CA LEU A 218 0.23 -10.84 -1.88
C LEU A 218 -0.26 -11.90 -2.87
N LYS A 219 -1.56 -12.21 -2.82
CA LYS A 219 -2.21 -13.05 -3.81
C LYS A 219 -2.99 -12.18 -4.76
N LEU A 220 -2.74 -12.33 -6.05
CA LEU A 220 -3.53 -11.72 -7.10
C LEU A 220 -4.36 -12.82 -7.75
N GLY A 221 -5.68 -12.61 -7.81
CA GLY A 221 -6.55 -13.45 -8.60
C GLY A 221 -6.43 -13.12 -10.08
N ALA A 222 -6.90 -14.03 -10.93
CA ALA A 222 -6.88 -13.89 -12.38
C ALA A 222 -7.42 -12.52 -12.78
N GLY A 223 -6.68 -11.86 -13.66
CA GLY A 223 -6.83 -10.44 -13.87
C GLY A 223 -6.30 -9.97 -15.21
N ARG A 224 -6.42 -8.66 -15.39
CA ARG A 224 -6.04 -7.98 -16.63
C ARG A 224 -5.50 -6.60 -16.31
N ILE A 225 -4.32 -6.29 -16.84
CA ILE A 225 -3.73 -4.96 -16.83
C ILE A 225 -3.87 -4.40 -18.25
N ARG A 226 -4.49 -3.22 -18.37
CA ARG A 226 -4.60 -2.52 -19.66
C ARG A 226 -3.32 -1.80 -20.00
N HIS A 227 -3.13 -1.57 -21.30
CA HIS A 227 -1.99 -0.82 -21.83
C HIS A 227 -0.64 -1.45 -21.42
N LEU A 228 -0.63 -2.79 -21.36
CA LEU A 228 0.53 -3.59 -20.99
C LEU A 228 0.49 -4.85 -21.83
N PHE A 229 1.57 -5.17 -22.55
CA PHE A 229 1.58 -6.32 -23.44
C PHE A 229 2.95 -6.99 -23.47
N ALA A 230 3.02 -8.24 -23.04
CA ALA A 230 4.27 -9.01 -22.98
C ALA A 230 4.93 -9.19 -24.35
N GLY A 231 4.12 -9.22 -25.41
CA GLY A 231 4.57 -9.34 -26.80
C GLY A 231 5.12 -8.04 -27.40
N SER A 232 5.02 -6.89 -26.71
CA SER A 232 5.35 -5.56 -27.25
C SER A 232 6.77 -5.50 -27.82
N ALA A 233 7.76 -6.04 -27.12
CA ALA A 233 9.15 -6.08 -27.58
C ALA A 233 9.32 -6.87 -28.88
N ARG A 234 8.64 -8.02 -29.02
CA ARG A 234 8.69 -8.83 -30.25
C ARG A 234 8.08 -8.10 -31.43
N GLU A 235 6.89 -7.56 -31.25
CA GLU A 235 6.18 -6.87 -32.34
C GLU A 235 6.94 -5.60 -32.77
N ALA A 236 7.45 -4.83 -31.80
CA ALA A 236 8.31 -3.69 -32.07
C ALA A 236 9.59 -4.09 -32.80
N ALA A 237 10.24 -5.21 -32.42
CA ALA A 237 11.40 -5.72 -33.13
C ALA A 237 11.08 -6.03 -34.59
N VAL A 238 9.98 -6.74 -34.86
CA VAL A 238 9.56 -7.08 -36.24
C VAL A 238 9.30 -5.83 -37.08
N ALA A 239 8.61 -4.83 -36.54
CA ALA A 239 8.35 -3.56 -37.23
C ALA A 239 9.66 -2.82 -37.52
N LEU A 240 10.52 -2.66 -36.51
CA LEU A 240 11.75 -1.91 -36.64
C LEU A 240 12.77 -2.61 -37.53
N THR A 241 12.87 -3.94 -37.57
CA THR A 241 13.82 -4.61 -38.47
C THR A 241 13.41 -4.49 -39.95
N LYS A 242 12.16 -4.15 -40.29
CA LYS A 242 11.71 -3.95 -41.69
C LYS A 242 12.04 -2.56 -42.24
N ASP A 243 12.14 -1.56 -41.38
CA ASP A 243 12.11 -0.14 -41.77
C ASP A 243 13.49 0.50 -42.07
N GLY A 244 14.60 -0.25 -42.06
CA GLY A 244 15.92 0.36 -42.32
C GLY A 244 17.06 -0.65 -42.54
N GLN A 245 18.10 -0.19 -43.26
CA GLN A 245 19.37 -0.91 -43.47
C GLN A 245 20.43 -0.34 -42.51
N GLY A 246 21.26 -1.20 -41.90
CA GLY A 246 22.50 -0.85 -41.19
C GLY A 246 22.44 -0.07 -39.88
N GLU A 247 21.58 0.95 -39.72
CA GLU A 247 21.66 1.87 -38.57
C GLU A 247 20.73 1.44 -37.41
N ALA A 248 21.10 1.70 -36.15
CA ALA A 248 20.20 1.43 -35.03
C ALA A 248 19.02 2.42 -35.04
N PRO A 249 17.78 2.00 -34.73
CA PRO A 249 16.67 2.94 -34.60
C PRO A 249 16.95 3.98 -33.51
N ASP A 250 16.60 5.23 -33.79
CA ASP A 250 16.63 6.31 -32.79
C ASP A 250 15.72 5.99 -31.60
N GLU A 251 16.11 6.49 -30.42
CA GLU A 251 15.44 6.19 -29.15
C GLU A 251 14.00 6.69 -29.11
N ALA A 252 13.71 7.87 -29.66
CA ALA A 252 12.36 8.42 -29.66
C ALA A 252 11.42 7.56 -30.52
N ARG A 253 11.90 7.11 -31.69
CA ARG A 253 11.15 6.19 -32.56
C ARG A 253 10.94 4.84 -31.89
N LEU A 254 11.97 4.29 -31.26
CA LEU A 254 11.90 3.02 -30.54
C LEU A 254 10.82 3.06 -29.45
N LYS A 255 10.88 4.09 -28.59
CA LYS A 255 9.89 4.29 -27.51
C LYS A 255 8.48 4.50 -28.06
N ALA A 256 8.32 5.25 -29.16
CA ALA A 256 7.01 5.46 -29.79
C ALA A 256 6.40 4.16 -30.33
N VAL A 257 7.18 3.33 -31.03
CA VAL A 257 6.71 2.04 -31.56
C VAL A 257 6.32 1.09 -30.42
N VAL A 258 7.15 0.97 -29.39
CA VAL A 258 6.85 0.13 -28.23
C VAL A 258 5.59 0.61 -27.51
N ARG A 259 5.44 1.92 -27.28
CA ARG A 259 4.22 2.49 -26.68
C ARG A 259 2.97 2.16 -27.47
N GLY A 260 3.01 2.23 -28.81
CA GLY A 260 1.88 1.81 -29.65
C GLY A 260 1.42 0.37 -29.40
N TYR A 261 2.37 -0.57 -29.24
CA TYR A 261 2.04 -1.97 -28.92
C TYR A 261 1.62 -2.18 -27.47
N LEU A 262 2.14 -1.39 -26.52
CA LEU A 262 1.69 -1.42 -25.13
C LEU A 262 0.25 -0.91 -25.04
N ASP A 263 -0.05 0.27 -25.57
CA ASP A 263 -1.34 0.94 -25.48
C ASP A 263 -2.47 0.14 -26.14
N GLY A 264 -2.15 -0.58 -27.23
CA GLY A 264 -3.09 -1.43 -27.96
C GLY A 264 -3.30 -2.83 -27.36
N GLY A 265 -2.57 -3.20 -26.30
CA GLY A 265 -2.58 -4.55 -25.75
C GLY A 265 -2.87 -4.62 -24.25
N ASP A 266 -3.26 -5.83 -23.82
CA ASP A 266 -3.58 -6.14 -22.44
C ASP A 266 -2.72 -7.31 -21.92
N PHE A 267 -2.40 -7.27 -20.63
CA PHE A 267 -1.70 -8.35 -19.94
C PHE A 267 -2.73 -9.11 -19.11
N VAL A 268 -3.15 -10.26 -19.62
CA VAL A 268 -4.08 -11.17 -18.94
C VAL A 268 -3.28 -12.23 -18.20
N PHE A 269 -3.51 -12.37 -16.90
CA PHE A 269 -2.74 -13.26 -16.02
C PHE A 269 -3.66 -14.16 -15.19
N PRO A 270 -3.25 -15.41 -14.88
CA PRO A 270 -3.96 -16.29 -13.97
C PRO A 270 -3.68 -15.91 -12.51
N ASP A 271 -4.22 -16.68 -11.56
CA ASP A 271 -3.90 -16.50 -10.14
C ASP A 271 -2.39 -16.62 -9.88
N VAL A 272 -1.86 -15.77 -9.00
CA VAL A 272 -0.44 -15.74 -8.62
C VAL A 272 -0.28 -15.35 -7.15
N SER A 273 0.68 -15.98 -6.48
CA SER A 273 1.09 -15.64 -5.11
C SER A 273 2.50 -15.08 -5.13
N VAL A 274 2.67 -13.90 -4.56
CA VAL A 274 3.91 -13.12 -4.55
C VAL A 274 4.34 -12.93 -3.10
N PRO A 275 5.48 -13.50 -2.67
CA PRO A 275 6.01 -13.24 -1.34
C PRO A 275 6.46 -11.77 -1.23
N ILE A 276 6.20 -11.18 -0.08
CA ILE A 276 6.66 -9.84 0.29
C ILE A 276 7.61 -10.00 1.47
N GLU A 277 8.77 -9.38 1.39
CA GLU A 277 9.67 -9.23 2.52
C GLU A 277 9.72 -7.76 2.95
N ILE A 278 9.72 -7.51 4.27
CA ILE A 278 9.91 -6.18 4.81
C ILE A 278 11.19 -6.18 5.63
N ARG A 279 12.15 -5.31 5.30
CA ARG A 279 13.26 -5.01 6.20
C ARG A 279 13.51 -3.52 6.27
N ASN A 280 13.80 -3.03 7.48
CA ASN A 280 14.13 -1.64 7.74
C ASN A 280 13.18 -0.65 7.05
N GLY A 281 11.88 -0.91 7.18
CA GLY A 281 10.83 -0.07 6.62
C GLY A 281 10.68 -0.14 5.10
N VAL A 282 11.35 -1.05 4.40
CA VAL A 282 11.20 -1.25 2.95
C VAL A 282 10.55 -2.59 2.69
N ALA A 283 9.33 -2.55 2.14
CA ALA A 283 8.67 -3.72 1.60
C ALA A 283 9.21 -4.01 0.20
N ARG A 284 9.56 -5.26 -0.09
CA ARG A 284 10.14 -5.65 -1.37
C ARG A 284 9.48 -6.90 -1.95
N VAL A 285 9.44 -6.91 -3.26
CA VAL A 285 9.15 -8.05 -4.12
C VAL A 285 10.33 -8.17 -5.07
N GLU A 286 10.94 -9.34 -5.14
CA GLU A 286 12.11 -9.57 -6.00
C GLU A 286 11.78 -10.67 -7.02
N ASN A 287 11.98 -10.37 -8.31
CA ASN A 287 11.87 -11.33 -9.41
C ASN A 287 10.52 -12.10 -9.46
N ALA A 288 9.41 -11.47 -9.09
CA ALA A 288 8.10 -12.08 -9.23
C ALA A 288 7.74 -12.24 -10.71
N GLU A 289 7.28 -13.42 -11.11
CA GLU A 289 6.88 -13.68 -12.50
C GLU A 289 5.37 -13.73 -12.63
N LEU A 290 4.80 -12.75 -13.35
CA LEU A 290 3.43 -12.79 -13.83
C LEU A 290 3.44 -13.45 -15.21
N LYS A 291 2.62 -14.48 -15.40
CA LYS A 291 2.53 -15.21 -16.68
C LYS A 291 1.29 -14.76 -17.46
N SER A 292 1.42 -14.72 -18.78
CA SER A 292 0.33 -14.49 -19.73
C SER A 292 0.50 -15.42 -20.94
N SER A 293 -0.51 -15.50 -21.81
CA SER A 293 -0.39 -16.22 -23.09
C SER A 293 0.65 -15.60 -24.03
N ALA A 294 0.89 -14.29 -23.93
CA ALA A 294 1.81 -13.55 -24.79
C ALA A 294 3.26 -13.54 -24.28
N GLY A 295 3.53 -14.02 -23.07
CA GLY A 295 4.84 -13.95 -22.42
C GLY A 295 4.75 -13.76 -20.90
N ILE A 296 5.83 -13.26 -20.31
CA ILE A 296 5.93 -13.01 -18.88
C ILE A 296 6.22 -11.53 -18.60
N ALA A 297 5.79 -11.06 -17.43
CA ALA A 297 6.30 -9.84 -16.83
C ALA A 297 7.08 -10.23 -15.57
N ARG A 298 8.39 -9.94 -15.55
CA ARG A 298 9.22 -10.07 -14.36
C ARG A 298 9.17 -8.76 -13.60
N VAL A 299 8.81 -8.82 -12.32
CA VAL A 299 8.54 -7.66 -11.48
C VAL A 299 9.47 -7.64 -10.28
N SER A 300 10.14 -6.51 -10.12
CA SER A 300 10.80 -6.12 -8.87
C SER A 300 10.14 -4.84 -8.36
N ALA A 301 9.90 -4.74 -7.06
CA ALA A 301 9.26 -3.58 -6.46
C ALA A 301 9.78 -3.33 -5.05
N TYR A 302 9.98 -2.06 -4.72
CA TYR A 302 10.42 -1.55 -3.43
C TYR A 302 9.47 -0.44 -2.99
N LEU A 303 8.92 -0.58 -1.80
CA LEU A 303 8.04 0.41 -1.18
C LEU A 303 8.64 0.86 0.14
N GLU A 304 9.07 2.11 0.22
CA GLU A 304 9.48 2.75 1.46
C GLU A 304 8.23 3.06 2.29
N LEU A 305 8.01 2.32 3.39
CA LEU A 305 6.79 2.40 4.20
C LEU A 305 6.67 3.73 4.94
N SER A 306 7.78 4.40 5.24
CA SER A 306 7.81 5.69 5.96
C SER A 306 7.35 6.88 5.09
N SER A 307 7.54 6.79 3.76
CA SER A 307 7.21 7.85 2.80
C SER A 307 6.14 7.45 1.80
N LEU A 308 5.79 6.16 1.76
CA LEU A 308 4.95 5.52 0.75
C LEU A 308 5.43 5.71 -0.69
N LYS A 309 6.74 5.88 -0.88
CA LYS A 309 7.36 5.91 -2.21
C LYS A 309 7.55 4.51 -2.75
N LEU A 310 6.99 4.28 -3.92
CA LEU A 310 7.16 3.09 -4.74
C LEU A 310 8.27 3.33 -5.76
N ASP A 311 9.11 2.33 -5.92
CA ASP A 311 9.99 2.11 -7.07
C ASP A 311 9.74 0.69 -7.57
N SER A 312 9.41 0.51 -8.85
CA SER A 312 9.11 -0.81 -9.41
C SER A 312 9.52 -0.93 -10.85
N GLU A 313 10.17 -2.04 -11.18
CA GLU A 313 10.59 -2.39 -12.53
C GLU A 313 9.82 -3.61 -13.04
N TRP A 314 9.32 -3.50 -14.27
CA TRP A 314 8.54 -4.53 -14.95
C TRP A 314 9.20 -4.84 -16.28
N THR A 315 9.92 -5.95 -16.37
CA THR A 315 10.52 -6.42 -17.63
C THR A 315 9.55 -7.34 -18.35
N LEU A 316 9.11 -6.92 -19.54
CA LEU A 316 8.23 -7.67 -20.41
C LEU A 316 9.04 -8.54 -21.36
N ILE A 317 8.77 -9.83 -21.35
CA ILE A 317 9.48 -10.83 -22.15
C ILE A 317 8.45 -11.64 -22.95
N PRO A 318 8.54 -11.66 -24.29
CA PRO A 318 7.58 -12.34 -25.14
C PRO A 318 7.71 -13.86 -25.06
N ALA A 319 6.60 -14.57 -25.26
CA ALA A 319 6.57 -16.02 -25.42
C ALA A 319 7.10 -16.46 -26.80
N GLY A 320 7.40 -17.76 -26.92
CA GLY A 320 7.73 -18.39 -28.20
C GLY A 320 9.17 -18.18 -28.66
N MET A 321 10.08 -17.78 -27.77
CA MET A 321 11.51 -17.68 -28.04
C MET A 321 12.33 -18.39 -26.96
N PRO A 322 13.54 -18.88 -27.27
CA PRO A 322 14.43 -19.47 -26.27
C PRO A 322 14.79 -18.48 -25.16
N ALA A 323 14.95 -18.98 -23.94
CA ALA A 323 15.39 -18.18 -22.79
C ALA A 323 16.71 -17.44 -23.12
N GLY A 324 16.79 -16.17 -22.74
CA GLY A 324 17.95 -15.31 -23.02
C GLY A 324 18.07 -14.81 -24.47
N LYS A 325 17.24 -15.28 -25.41
CA LYS A 325 17.23 -14.82 -26.81
C LYS A 325 16.06 -13.89 -27.15
N ALA A 326 15.06 -13.81 -26.28
CA ALA A 326 13.90 -12.96 -26.48
C ALA A 326 14.26 -11.47 -26.29
N PRO A 327 13.81 -10.54 -27.16
CA PRO A 327 13.92 -9.12 -26.88
C PRO A 327 13.03 -8.76 -25.68
N SER A 328 13.42 -7.76 -24.91
CA SER A 328 12.64 -7.27 -23.77
C SER A 328 12.54 -5.75 -23.76
N VAL A 329 11.52 -5.26 -23.05
CA VAL A 329 11.36 -3.85 -22.69
C VAL A 329 11.05 -3.76 -21.20
N THR A 330 11.52 -2.71 -20.54
CA THR A 330 11.31 -2.51 -19.11
C THR A 330 10.48 -1.25 -18.89
N LEU A 331 9.48 -1.35 -18.00
CA LEU A 331 8.71 -0.22 -17.50
C LEU A 331 9.11 0.06 -16.05
N VAL A 332 9.47 1.30 -15.76
CA VAL A 332 9.83 1.76 -14.42
C VAL A 332 8.71 2.65 -13.87
N PHE A 333 8.14 2.25 -12.74
CA PHE A 333 7.09 2.95 -12.02
C PHE A 333 7.66 3.51 -10.72
N ALA A 334 7.96 4.81 -10.71
CA ALA A 334 8.44 5.51 -9.52
C ALA A 334 7.47 6.62 -9.10
N GLY A 335 7.08 6.68 -7.83
CA GLY A 335 6.15 7.69 -7.33
C GLY A 335 5.53 7.39 -5.97
N SER A 336 4.53 8.19 -5.57
CA SER A 336 3.79 7.95 -4.32
C SER A 336 2.66 6.95 -4.53
N MET A 337 2.54 5.97 -3.62
CA MET A 337 1.42 5.02 -3.57
C MET A 337 0.06 5.71 -3.40
N GLU A 338 0.02 6.91 -2.81
CA GLU A 338 -1.23 7.68 -2.67
C GLU A 338 -1.80 8.10 -4.03
N ARG A 339 -0.95 8.14 -5.05
CA ARG A 339 -1.30 8.51 -6.43
C ARG A 339 -0.91 7.40 -7.41
N LEU A 340 -0.96 6.14 -6.99
CA LEU A 340 -0.49 4.99 -7.77
C LEU A 340 -1.05 4.95 -9.19
N GLY A 341 -2.35 5.21 -9.38
CA GLY A 341 -2.95 5.20 -10.72
C GLY A 341 -2.59 6.40 -11.60
N ALA A 342 -1.91 7.42 -11.07
CA ALA A 342 -1.41 8.58 -11.79
C ALA A 342 0.09 8.49 -12.14
N ILE A 343 0.76 7.39 -11.79
CA ILE A 343 2.16 7.16 -12.14
C ILE A 343 2.25 6.87 -13.64
N THR A 344 2.97 7.71 -14.38
CA THR A 344 3.33 7.46 -15.77
C THR A 344 4.65 6.69 -15.79
N PRO A 345 4.69 5.45 -16.32
CA PRO A 345 5.92 4.68 -16.35
C PRO A 345 6.94 5.27 -17.32
N GLU A 346 8.20 5.24 -16.91
CA GLU A 346 9.32 5.40 -17.83
C GLU A 346 9.54 4.10 -18.61
N LEU A 347 9.76 4.21 -19.91
CA LEU A 347 10.03 3.08 -20.78
C LEU A 347 11.53 3.01 -21.07
N ASP A 348 12.16 1.91 -20.69
CA ASP A 348 13.49 1.52 -21.15
C ASP A 348 13.37 0.44 -22.24
N ALA A 349 13.97 0.72 -23.40
CA ALA A 349 13.97 -0.14 -24.56
C ALA A 349 15.41 -0.50 -25.03
N GLN A 350 16.43 -0.33 -24.19
CA GLN A 350 17.82 -0.57 -24.56
C GLN A 350 18.06 -2.02 -25.02
N ALA A 351 17.52 -3.01 -24.31
CA ALA A 351 17.63 -4.42 -24.69
C ALA A 351 17.00 -4.71 -26.06
N LEU A 352 15.83 -4.11 -26.33
CA LEU A 352 15.20 -4.18 -27.64
C LEU A 352 16.05 -3.53 -28.74
N ARG A 353 16.66 -2.37 -28.46
CA ARG A 353 17.55 -1.68 -29.43
C ARG A 353 18.72 -2.59 -29.84
N GLN A 354 19.40 -3.19 -28.86
CA GLN A 354 20.50 -4.13 -29.10
C GLN A 354 20.04 -5.32 -29.95
N TYR A 355 18.88 -5.90 -29.63
CA TYR A 355 18.29 -6.99 -30.40
C TYR A 355 18.02 -6.58 -31.86
N VAL A 356 17.38 -5.43 -32.10
CA VAL A 356 17.07 -4.96 -33.45
C VAL A 356 18.34 -4.70 -34.26
N THR A 357 19.36 -4.08 -33.65
CA THR A 357 20.66 -3.85 -34.31
C THR A 357 21.30 -5.15 -34.75
N LEU A 358 21.38 -6.16 -33.86
CA LEU A 358 21.93 -7.47 -34.20
C LEU A 358 21.15 -8.12 -35.36
N ARG A 359 19.81 -8.08 -35.33
CA ARG A 359 18.97 -8.66 -36.38
C ARG A 359 19.10 -7.95 -37.73
N ARG A 360 19.32 -6.64 -37.74
CA ARG A 360 19.59 -5.88 -38.98
C ARG A 360 20.96 -6.28 -39.56
N MET A 361 21.99 -6.39 -38.71
CA MET A 361 23.32 -6.86 -39.14
C MET A 361 23.29 -8.28 -39.72
N GLU A 362 22.64 -9.23 -39.03
CA GLU A 362 22.46 -10.61 -39.52
C GLU A 362 21.80 -10.64 -40.91
N ARG A 363 20.75 -9.85 -41.11
CA ARG A 363 20.06 -9.74 -42.40
C ARG A 363 20.91 -9.09 -43.49
N ASP A 364 21.69 -8.09 -43.14
CA ASP A 364 22.59 -7.43 -44.08
C ASP A 364 23.69 -8.42 -44.53
N VAL A 365 24.25 -9.22 -43.62
CA VAL A 365 25.18 -10.32 -43.95
C VAL A 365 24.52 -11.36 -44.85
N GLU A 366 23.35 -11.88 -44.49
CA GLU A 366 22.61 -12.86 -45.32
C GLU A 366 22.29 -12.32 -46.72
N ARG A 367 22.05 -11.01 -46.85
CA ARG A 367 21.80 -10.36 -48.14
C ARG A 367 23.07 -10.29 -48.98
N LEU A 368 24.20 -9.94 -48.38
CA LEU A 368 25.50 -9.89 -49.06
C LEU A 368 25.93 -11.28 -49.54
N GLU A 369 25.81 -12.30 -48.69
CA GLU A 369 26.11 -13.69 -49.07
C GLU A 369 25.28 -14.15 -50.28
N LYS A 370 23.98 -13.81 -50.32
CA LYS A 370 23.11 -14.13 -51.46
C LYS A 370 23.47 -13.37 -52.75
N LEU A 371 24.14 -12.23 -52.66
CA LEU A 371 24.61 -11.45 -53.80
C LEU A 371 25.97 -11.97 -54.32
N GLU A 372 26.78 -12.58 -53.46
CA GLU A 372 28.10 -13.14 -53.80
C GLU A 372 28.05 -14.56 -54.38
N VAL A 373 26.91 -15.28 -54.31
CA VAL A 373 26.75 -16.56 -55.01
C VAL A 373 26.70 -16.32 -56.53
N PRO A 374 27.68 -16.80 -57.32
CA PRO A 374 27.69 -16.60 -58.75
C PRO A 374 26.50 -17.32 -59.40
N LYS A 375 25.77 -16.62 -60.28
CA LYS A 375 24.75 -17.26 -61.13
C LYS A 375 25.45 -18.29 -62.04
N PRO A 376 24.89 -19.51 -62.19
CA PRO A 376 25.46 -20.55 -63.04
C PRO A 376 25.47 -20.17 -64.52
#